data_AF-A0A2W5V6Q0-F1
#
_entry.id   AF-A0A2W5V6Q0-F1
#
_cell.length_a   1.000
_cell.length_b   1.000
_cell.length_c   1.000
_cell.angle_alpha   90.00
_cell.angle_beta   90.00
_cell.angle_gamma   90.00
#
_symmetry.space_group_name_H-M   'P 1'
#
loop_
_entity.id
_entity.type
_entity.pdbx_description
1 polymer ?
#
loop_
_entity_poly.entity_id
_entity_poly.type
_entity_poly.pdbx_seq_one_letter_code
_entity_poly.pdbx_strand_id
1 'polypeptide(L)'
;MLTDAKEIVMANPFSKGWKYAMAKFDSTIDEKADPMVQIQQATETAKKQHQAVVEQASSVLGNQRQIEMKLNRLIKDQENLQSQAQKAVQLADKASQEGDTQQASEWNSTAEVVASQLVSVEQQIEETKQLHQSNAQAAEQAKAQVKKSEAHLKEQLGQIDQLWAQVNQTKMQEESAKAAESMNALTAKDDSVPSLDSVRDKIERRYADALGKQELTESSVDTRMAEIETAGRDIKASARLEEIRSQMHGGQAGDRSLDAGDAPQGELDSGEHK
;
A
#
# COMPACT_ATOMS: atom_id res chain seq x y z
N MET A 1 -2.79 4.69 58.92
CA MET A 1 -3.10 5.91 58.14
C MET A 1 -2.10 6.00 57.01
N LEU A 2 -2.55 6.28 55.77
CA LEU A 2 -1.75 6.80 54.65
C LEU A 2 -0.64 5.84 54.11
N THR A 3 -0.37 5.68 52.81
CA THR A 3 -0.86 6.39 51.60
C THR A 3 -0.88 5.44 50.39
N ASP A 4 -1.70 5.75 49.38
CA ASP A 4 -1.82 5.03 48.10
C ASP A 4 -0.51 4.89 47.31
N ALA A 5 -0.34 3.72 46.67
CA ALA A 5 0.56 3.55 45.53
C ALA A 5 -0.20 3.92 44.23
N LYS A 6 0.05 5.13 43.72
CA LYS A 6 -0.64 5.64 42.52
C LYS A 6 0.16 5.34 41.26
N GLU A 7 -0.37 4.47 40.40
CA GLU A 7 0.20 4.17 39.08
C GLU A 7 0.34 5.45 38.23
N ILE A 8 1.53 5.72 37.72
CA ILE A 8 1.76 6.74 36.69
C ILE A 8 1.63 6.06 35.32
N VAL A 9 0.39 5.93 34.84
CA VAL A 9 0.14 5.55 33.44
C VAL A 9 0.59 6.71 32.56
N MET A 10 1.64 6.48 31.76
CA MET A 10 2.15 7.46 30.80
C MET A 10 1.07 7.84 29.78
N ALA A 11 0.54 9.06 29.88
CA ALA A 11 -0.29 9.66 28.84
C ALA A 11 0.60 10.11 27.67
N ASN A 12 0.99 9.19 26.79
CA ASN A 12 1.76 9.53 25.58
C ASN A 12 0.89 10.40 24.62
N PRO A 13 1.24 11.68 24.37
CA PRO A 13 0.43 12.56 23.54
C PRO A 13 0.53 12.23 22.04
N PHE A 14 1.61 11.57 21.60
CA PHE A 14 1.87 11.29 20.18
C PHE A 14 0.90 10.25 19.60
N SER A 15 0.52 9.23 20.38
CA SER A 15 -0.42 8.19 19.93
C SER A 15 -1.86 8.69 19.78
N LYS A 16 -2.21 9.82 20.43
CA LYS A 16 -3.54 10.45 20.30
C LYS A 16 -3.65 11.26 19.00
N GLY A 17 -2.57 11.93 18.59
CA GLY A 17 -2.51 12.63 17.30
C GLY A 17 -2.67 11.68 16.11
N TRP A 18 -1.97 10.54 16.13
CA TRP A 18 -2.06 9.54 15.04
C TRP A 18 -3.45 8.88 14.98
N LYS A 19 -4.09 8.63 16.14
CA LYS A 19 -5.48 8.14 16.19
C LYS A 19 -6.50 9.15 15.66
N TYR A 20 -6.32 10.46 15.93
CA TYR A 20 -7.19 11.49 15.34
C TYR A 20 -6.93 11.71 13.85
N ALA A 21 -5.68 11.56 13.39
CA ALA A 21 -5.35 11.59 11.97
C ALA A 21 -5.98 10.40 11.23
N MET A 22 -5.85 9.18 11.74
CA MET A 22 -6.54 8.01 11.18
C MET A 22 -8.06 8.12 11.28
N ALA A 23 -8.64 8.53 12.41
CA ALA A 23 -10.08 8.68 12.53
C ALA A 23 -10.66 9.73 11.56
N LYS A 24 -9.93 10.82 11.28
CA LYS A 24 -10.27 11.81 10.24
C LYS A 24 -10.08 11.29 8.80
N PHE A 25 -9.27 10.25 8.60
CA PHE A 25 -9.06 9.60 7.31
C PHE A 25 -10.16 8.53 7.08
N ASP A 26 -10.34 7.60 8.03
CA ASP A 26 -11.39 6.58 8.06
C ASP A 26 -12.79 7.21 7.88
N SER A 27 -13.14 8.23 8.67
CA SER A 27 -14.47 8.87 8.62
C SER A 27 -14.76 9.65 7.33
N THR A 28 -13.84 9.64 6.35
CA THR A 28 -14.05 10.23 5.01
C THR A 28 -13.79 9.26 3.87
N ILE A 29 -13.35 8.03 4.18
CA ILE A 29 -13.09 6.98 3.19
C ILE A 29 -14.16 5.88 3.25
N ASP A 30 -14.72 5.57 4.43
CA ASP A 30 -15.53 4.35 4.63
C ASP A 30 -17.07 4.55 4.63
N GLU A 31 -17.58 5.74 4.27
CA GLU A 31 -19.04 6.00 4.25
C GLU A 31 -19.61 6.22 2.83
N LYS A 32 -18.76 6.26 1.80
CA LYS A 32 -19.21 6.45 0.41
C LYS A 32 -18.20 5.96 -0.63
N ALA A 33 -17.88 4.66 -0.63
CA ALA A 33 -17.13 4.05 -1.72
C ALA A 33 -17.85 4.33 -3.06
N ASP A 34 -17.23 5.12 -3.94
CA ASP A 34 -17.82 5.51 -5.24
C ASP A 34 -18.34 4.25 -5.95
N PRO A 35 -19.60 4.21 -6.43
CA PRO A 35 -20.14 3.03 -7.08
C PRO A 35 -19.23 2.52 -8.22
N MET A 36 -18.47 3.40 -8.87
CA MET A 36 -17.43 3.04 -9.85
C MET A 36 -16.35 2.11 -9.28
N VAL A 37 -15.85 2.40 -8.08
CA VAL A 37 -14.83 1.60 -7.39
C VAL A 37 -15.41 0.26 -6.96
N GLN A 38 -16.65 0.23 -6.47
CA GLN A 38 -17.34 -1.02 -6.13
C GLN A 38 -17.54 -1.91 -7.36
N ILE A 39 -17.96 -1.33 -8.49
CA ILE A 39 -18.13 -2.08 -9.75
C ILE A 39 -16.77 -2.59 -10.27
N GLN A 40 -15.69 -1.82 -10.14
CA GLN A 40 -14.34 -2.29 -10.48
C GLN A 40 -13.89 -3.44 -9.56
N GLN A 41 -14.13 -3.36 -8.25
CA GLN A 41 -13.84 -4.44 -7.30
C GLN A 41 -14.66 -5.70 -7.60
N ALA A 42 -15.95 -5.56 -7.96
CA ALA A 42 -16.80 -6.67 -8.38
C ALA A 42 -16.27 -7.32 -9.67
N THR A 43 -15.84 -6.52 -10.65
CA THR A 43 -15.21 -6.98 -11.90
C THR A 43 -13.97 -7.83 -11.62
N GLU A 44 -13.05 -7.34 -10.80
CA GLU A 44 -11.82 -8.07 -10.46
C GLU A 44 -12.11 -9.31 -9.60
N THR A 45 -13.13 -9.27 -8.73
CA THR A 45 -13.55 -10.42 -7.93
C THR A 45 -14.13 -11.53 -8.82
N ALA A 46 -15.01 -11.19 -9.77
CA ALA A 46 -15.58 -12.14 -10.73
C ALA A 46 -14.49 -12.80 -11.59
N LYS A 47 -13.53 -12.01 -12.11
CA LYS A 47 -12.37 -12.53 -12.84
C LYS A 47 -11.53 -13.48 -11.98
N LYS A 48 -11.21 -13.11 -10.73
CA LYS A 48 -10.43 -13.96 -9.80
C LYS A 48 -11.14 -15.28 -9.48
N GLN A 49 -12.46 -15.25 -9.28
CA GLN A 49 -13.26 -16.46 -9.07
C GLN A 49 -13.19 -17.39 -10.28
N HIS A 50 -13.30 -16.84 -11.50
CA HIS A 50 -13.14 -17.62 -12.72
C HIS A 50 -11.71 -18.20 -12.86
N GLN A 51 -10.68 -17.39 -12.61
CA GLN A 51 -9.28 -17.83 -12.64
C GLN A 51 -9.02 -18.99 -11.68
N ALA A 52 -9.54 -18.94 -10.45
CA ALA A 52 -9.40 -20.03 -9.47
C ALA A 52 -10.07 -21.34 -9.95
N VAL A 53 -11.23 -21.25 -10.60
CA VAL A 53 -11.88 -22.42 -11.23
C VAL A 53 -11.04 -22.98 -12.38
N VAL A 54 -10.46 -22.13 -13.22
CA VAL A 54 -9.59 -22.53 -14.32
C VAL A 54 -8.29 -23.18 -13.81
N GLU A 55 -7.69 -22.65 -12.74
CA GLU A 55 -6.48 -23.19 -12.12
C GLU A 55 -6.73 -24.58 -11.53
N GLN A 56 -7.81 -24.74 -10.75
CA GLN A 56 -8.21 -26.04 -10.20
C GLN A 56 -8.48 -27.07 -11.32
N ALA A 57 -9.20 -26.67 -12.37
CA ALA A 57 -9.45 -27.53 -13.52
C ALA A 57 -8.15 -27.89 -14.27
N SER A 58 -7.21 -26.94 -14.40
CA SER A 58 -5.93 -27.14 -15.07
C SER A 58 -5.09 -28.21 -14.36
N SER A 59 -5.12 -28.28 -13.02
CA SER A 59 -4.48 -29.37 -12.26
C SER A 59 -5.09 -30.73 -12.60
N VAL A 60 -6.42 -30.85 -12.59
CA VAL A 60 -7.13 -32.10 -12.89
C VAL A 60 -6.88 -32.57 -14.34
N LEU A 61 -7.00 -31.66 -15.31
CA LEU A 61 -6.72 -31.96 -16.72
C LEU A 61 -5.23 -32.25 -16.96
N GLY A 62 -4.33 -31.60 -16.24
CA GLY A 62 -2.89 -31.87 -16.27
C GLY A 62 -2.57 -33.29 -15.82
N ASN A 63 -3.16 -33.75 -14.71
CA ASN A 63 -3.00 -35.12 -14.22
C ASN A 63 -3.55 -36.14 -15.24
N GLN A 64 -4.72 -35.90 -15.83
CA GLN A 64 -5.28 -36.75 -16.90
C GLN A 64 -4.30 -36.85 -18.08
N ARG A 65 -3.72 -35.72 -18.51
CA ARG A 65 -2.76 -35.67 -19.61
C ARG A 65 -1.46 -36.42 -19.29
N GLN A 66 -1.01 -36.39 -18.05
CA GLN A 66 0.16 -37.17 -17.60
C GLN A 66 -0.10 -38.68 -17.66
N ILE A 67 -1.30 -39.13 -17.24
CA ILE A 67 -1.72 -40.53 -17.34
C ILE A 67 -1.74 -40.99 -18.81
N GLU A 68 -2.31 -40.18 -19.70
CA GLU A 68 -2.29 -40.45 -21.16
C GLU A 68 -0.87 -40.55 -21.71
N MET A 69 0.03 -39.64 -21.33
CA MET A 69 1.44 -39.71 -21.77
C MET A 69 2.16 -40.94 -21.22
N LYS A 70 1.88 -41.37 -19.97
CA LYS A 70 2.42 -42.60 -19.40
C LYS A 70 1.91 -43.82 -20.18
N LEU A 71 0.60 -43.90 -20.43
CA LEU A 71 -0.03 -45.00 -21.16
C LEU A 71 0.56 -45.15 -22.57
N ASN A 72 0.72 -44.04 -23.31
CA ASN A 72 1.32 -44.06 -24.65
C ASN A 72 2.80 -44.51 -24.66
N ARG A 73 3.57 -44.19 -23.61
CA ARG A 73 4.94 -44.70 -23.46
C ARG A 73 4.95 -46.20 -23.22
N LEU A 74 4.15 -46.66 -22.25
CA LEU A 74 4.05 -48.09 -21.92
C LEU A 74 3.60 -48.94 -23.11
N ILE A 75 2.64 -48.48 -23.91
CA ILE A 75 2.21 -49.17 -25.15
C ILE A 75 3.39 -49.30 -26.13
N LYS A 76 4.18 -48.24 -26.31
CA LYS A 76 5.37 -48.28 -27.17
C LYS A 76 6.46 -49.21 -26.61
N ASP A 77 6.61 -49.26 -25.29
CA ASP A 77 7.54 -50.18 -24.63
C ASP A 77 7.07 -51.64 -24.77
N GLN A 78 5.76 -51.92 -24.70
CA GLN A 78 5.15 -53.21 -25.01
C GLN A 78 5.45 -53.64 -26.45
N GLU A 79 5.21 -52.78 -27.44
CA GLU A 79 5.53 -53.04 -28.86
C GLU A 79 7.02 -53.39 -29.06
N ASN A 80 7.92 -52.64 -28.42
CA ASN A 80 9.36 -52.87 -28.49
C ASN A 80 9.77 -54.21 -27.85
N LEU A 81 9.23 -54.54 -26.68
CA LEU A 81 9.50 -55.79 -25.97
C LEU A 81 8.92 -56.99 -26.73
N GLN A 82 7.72 -56.86 -27.29
CA GLN A 82 7.09 -57.89 -28.11
C GLN A 82 7.93 -58.20 -29.36
N SER A 83 8.45 -57.15 -30.05
CA SER A 83 9.35 -57.33 -31.19
C SER A 83 10.68 -58.01 -30.79
N GLN A 84 11.25 -57.65 -29.63
CA GLN A 84 12.46 -58.29 -29.11
C GLN A 84 12.23 -59.75 -28.74
N ALA A 85 11.11 -60.08 -28.08
CA ALA A 85 10.75 -61.46 -27.73
C ALA A 85 10.57 -62.32 -28.99
N GLN A 86 9.82 -61.82 -29.99
CA GLN A 86 9.66 -62.50 -31.28
C GLN A 86 11.01 -62.78 -31.96
N LYS A 87 11.92 -61.79 -31.95
CA LYS A 87 13.26 -61.95 -32.54
C LYS A 87 14.13 -62.95 -31.76
N ALA A 88 14.07 -62.94 -30.42
CA ALA A 88 14.80 -63.89 -29.59
C ALA A 88 14.34 -65.33 -29.84
N VAL A 89 13.02 -65.57 -29.91
CA VAL A 89 12.45 -66.89 -30.26
C VAL A 89 12.88 -67.32 -31.67
N GLN A 90 12.79 -66.44 -32.68
CA GLN A 90 13.25 -66.75 -34.04
C GLN A 90 14.74 -67.12 -34.12
N LEU A 91 15.59 -66.51 -33.28
CA LEU A 91 17.01 -66.83 -33.20
C LEU A 91 17.25 -68.16 -32.46
N ALA A 92 16.48 -68.46 -31.42
CA ALA A 92 16.52 -69.75 -30.72
C ALA A 92 16.08 -70.91 -31.63
N ASP A 93 14.98 -70.73 -32.37
CA ASP A 93 14.47 -71.70 -33.35
C ASP A 93 15.51 -71.96 -34.45
N LYS A 94 16.14 -70.89 -34.96
CA LYS A 94 17.18 -70.99 -35.99
C LYS A 94 18.41 -71.76 -35.47
N ALA A 95 18.94 -71.39 -34.30
CA ALA A 95 20.09 -72.10 -33.71
C ALA A 95 19.76 -73.58 -33.44
N SER A 96 18.53 -73.88 -33.00
CA SER A 96 18.04 -75.25 -32.82
C SER A 96 18.00 -76.04 -34.13
N GLN A 97 17.57 -75.43 -35.24
CA GLN A 97 17.56 -76.04 -36.57
C GLN A 97 18.98 -76.24 -37.14
N GLU A 98 19.91 -75.34 -36.82
CA GLU A 98 21.33 -75.43 -37.20
C GLU A 98 22.12 -76.41 -36.30
N GLY A 99 21.51 -76.92 -35.22
CA GLY A 99 22.09 -77.90 -34.29
C GLY A 99 22.93 -77.30 -33.15
N ASP A 100 23.02 -75.98 -33.05
CA ASP A 100 23.72 -75.29 -31.96
C ASP A 100 22.84 -75.20 -30.71
N THR A 101 22.91 -76.25 -29.89
CA THR A 101 22.12 -76.37 -28.66
C THR A 101 22.52 -75.37 -27.58
N GLN A 102 23.76 -74.87 -27.57
CA GLN A 102 24.19 -73.85 -26.61
C GLN A 102 23.59 -72.50 -26.99
N GLN A 103 23.77 -72.07 -28.24
CA GLN A 103 23.24 -70.80 -28.72
C GLN A 103 21.70 -70.77 -28.67
N ALA A 104 21.03 -71.89 -28.97
CA ALA A 104 19.57 -72.02 -28.79
C ALA A 104 19.14 -71.77 -27.33
N SER A 105 19.89 -72.31 -26.36
CA SER A 105 19.60 -72.12 -24.93
C SER A 105 19.79 -70.66 -24.48
N GLU A 106 20.80 -69.96 -25.00
CA GLU A 106 21.05 -68.55 -24.70
C GLU A 106 19.93 -67.63 -25.22
N TRP A 107 19.48 -67.87 -26.46
CA TRP A 107 18.37 -67.11 -27.04
C TRP A 107 17.03 -67.42 -26.36
N ASN A 108 16.79 -68.66 -25.94
CA ASN A 108 15.60 -69.01 -25.14
C ASN A 108 15.59 -68.29 -23.79
N SER A 109 16.71 -68.29 -23.05
CA SER A 109 16.81 -67.54 -21.78
C SER A 109 16.63 -66.03 -22.00
N THR A 110 17.13 -65.48 -23.10
CA THR A 110 16.87 -64.09 -23.50
C THR A 110 15.37 -63.84 -23.74
N ALA A 111 14.69 -64.75 -24.45
CA ALA A 111 13.25 -64.65 -24.71
C ALA A 111 12.42 -64.71 -23.41
N GLU A 112 12.78 -65.58 -22.46
CA GLU A 112 12.13 -65.67 -21.14
C GLU A 112 12.26 -64.36 -20.33
N VAL A 113 13.44 -63.74 -20.35
CA VAL A 113 13.67 -62.45 -19.67
C VAL A 113 12.85 -61.33 -20.31
N VAL A 114 12.83 -61.23 -21.65
CA VAL A 114 12.04 -60.21 -22.36
C VAL A 114 10.54 -60.46 -22.18
N ALA A 115 10.08 -61.71 -22.19
CA ALA A 115 8.68 -62.05 -21.90
C ALA A 115 8.27 -61.67 -20.47
N SER A 116 9.15 -61.88 -19.49
CA SER A 116 8.91 -61.45 -18.10
C SER A 116 8.78 -59.92 -17.97
N GLN A 117 9.59 -59.17 -18.73
CA GLN A 117 9.47 -57.70 -18.81
C GLN A 117 8.19 -57.27 -19.52
N LEU A 118 7.80 -57.94 -20.61
CA LEU A 118 6.58 -57.68 -21.37
C LEU A 118 5.34 -57.81 -20.47
N VAL A 119 5.22 -58.92 -19.71
CA VAL A 119 4.12 -59.12 -18.75
C VAL A 119 4.05 -58.00 -17.70
N SER A 120 5.21 -57.53 -17.21
CA SER A 120 5.24 -56.40 -16.26
C SER A 120 4.75 -55.10 -16.88
N VAL A 121 5.10 -54.81 -18.14
CA VAL A 121 4.60 -53.62 -18.86
C VAL A 121 3.11 -53.75 -19.16
N GLU A 122 2.62 -54.94 -19.54
CA GLU A 122 1.20 -55.20 -19.78
C GLU A 122 0.35 -55.00 -18.52
N GLN A 123 0.82 -55.44 -17.35
CA GLN A 123 0.17 -55.13 -16.07
C GLN A 123 0.15 -53.62 -15.80
N GLN A 124 1.27 -52.91 -16.00
CA GLN A 124 1.33 -51.46 -15.81
C GLN A 124 0.42 -50.69 -16.78
N ILE A 125 0.23 -51.18 -18.02
CA ILE A 125 -0.73 -50.64 -18.98
C ILE A 125 -2.14 -50.76 -18.42
N GLU A 126 -2.52 -51.92 -17.91
CA GLU A 126 -3.86 -52.17 -17.39
C GLU A 126 -4.16 -51.33 -16.13
N GLU A 127 -3.23 -51.27 -15.18
CA GLU A 127 -3.32 -50.37 -14.02
C GLU A 127 -3.45 -48.90 -14.45
N THR A 128 -2.68 -48.48 -15.48
CA THR A 128 -2.73 -47.10 -15.99
C THR A 128 -4.03 -46.80 -16.76
N LYS A 129 -4.64 -47.79 -17.44
CA LYS A 129 -5.97 -47.66 -18.06
C LYS A 129 -7.07 -47.48 -17.01
N GLN A 130 -7.04 -48.29 -15.94
CA GLN A 130 -8.00 -48.16 -14.84
C GLN A 130 -7.90 -46.78 -14.18
N LEU A 131 -6.68 -46.26 -14.00
CA LEU A 131 -6.44 -44.90 -13.53
C LEU A 131 -6.91 -43.83 -14.53
N HIS A 132 -6.77 -44.04 -15.85
CA HIS A 132 -7.28 -43.13 -16.88
C HIS A 132 -8.81 -43.06 -16.87
N GLN A 133 -9.47 -44.22 -16.74
CA GLN A 133 -10.92 -44.35 -16.69
C GLN A 133 -11.51 -43.71 -15.42
N SER A 134 -10.88 -43.91 -14.25
CA SER A 134 -11.36 -43.30 -13.00
C SER A 134 -11.23 -41.78 -12.99
N ASN A 135 -10.17 -41.23 -13.59
CA ASN A 135 -9.96 -39.79 -13.68
C ASN A 135 -10.73 -39.11 -14.83
N ALA A 136 -11.20 -39.86 -15.83
CA ALA A 136 -11.97 -39.31 -16.96
C ALA A 136 -13.23 -38.53 -16.51
N GLN A 137 -13.95 -39.02 -15.48
CA GLN A 137 -15.11 -38.32 -14.93
C GLN A 137 -14.75 -37.00 -14.26
N ALA A 138 -13.65 -36.97 -13.49
CA ALA A 138 -13.17 -35.76 -12.83
C ALA A 138 -12.71 -34.71 -13.86
N ALA A 139 -12.01 -35.14 -14.92
CA ALA A 139 -11.60 -34.27 -16.02
C ALA A 139 -12.80 -33.67 -16.77
N GLU A 140 -13.88 -34.43 -16.99
CA GLU A 140 -15.08 -33.92 -17.64
C GLU A 140 -15.89 -32.97 -16.75
N GLN A 141 -16.01 -33.28 -15.45
CA GLN A 141 -16.60 -32.36 -14.46
C GLN A 141 -15.82 -31.04 -14.37
N ALA A 142 -14.49 -31.10 -14.39
CA ALA A 142 -13.63 -29.91 -14.39
C ALA A 142 -13.87 -29.02 -15.63
N LYS A 143 -13.94 -29.61 -16.84
CA LYS A 143 -14.32 -28.87 -18.07
C LYS A 143 -15.70 -28.24 -17.97
N ALA A 144 -16.70 -29.00 -17.50
CA ALA A 144 -18.06 -28.52 -17.34
C ALA A 144 -18.13 -27.33 -16.36
N GLN A 145 -17.37 -27.39 -15.26
CA GLN A 145 -17.29 -26.32 -14.26
C GLN A 145 -16.58 -25.07 -14.80
N VAL A 146 -15.52 -25.21 -15.61
CA VAL A 146 -14.89 -24.08 -16.32
C VAL A 146 -15.91 -23.40 -17.26
N LYS A 147 -16.61 -24.18 -18.09
CA LYS A 147 -17.64 -23.66 -19.01
C LYS A 147 -18.79 -22.96 -18.28
N LYS A 148 -19.22 -23.51 -17.14
CA LYS A 148 -20.24 -22.88 -16.27
C LYS A 148 -19.72 -21.57 -15.67
N SER A 149 -18.47 -21.54 -15.22
CA SER A 149 -17.83 -20.35 -14.66
C SER A 149 -17.62 -19.26 -15.71
N GLU A 150 -17.24 -19.62 -16.94
CA GLU A 150 -17.13 -18.70 -18.07
C GLU A 150 -18.48 -18.05 -18.41
N ALA A 151 -19.56 -18.85 -18.48
CA ALA A 151 -20.90 -18.34 -18.72
C ALA A 151 -21.36 -17.37 -17.61
N HIS A 152 -21.12 -17.73 -16.34
CA HIS A 152 -21.43 -16.88 -15.18
C HIS A 152 -20.60 -15.59 -15.17
N LEU A 153 -19.31 -15.64 -15.48
CA LEU A 153 -18.45 -14.46 -15.61
C LEU A 153 -19.00 -13.52 -16.69
N LYS A 154 -19.39 -14.06 -17.85
CA LYS A 154 -19.98 -13.27 -18.95
C LYS A 154 -21.29 -12.59 -18.55
N GLU A 155 -22.14 -13.30 -17.79
CA GLU A 155 -23.38 -12.73 -17.23
C GLU A 155 -23.09 -11.58 -16.24
N GLN A 156 -22.18 -11.82 -15.28
CA GLN A 156 -21.77 -10.80 -14.31
C GLN A 156 -21.17 -9.56 -14.98
N LEU A 157 -20.31 -9.73 -16.00
CA LEU A 157 -19.74 -8.62 -16.75
C LEU A 157 -20.82 -7.81 -17.48
N GLY A 158 -21.83 -8.48 -18.08
CA GLY A 158 -22.96 -7.78 -18.69
C GLY A 158 -23.80 -6.96 -17.69
N GLN A 159 -24.01 -7.48 -16.48
CA GLN A 159 -24.67 -6.73 -15.39
C GLN A 159 -23.82 -5.55 -14.90
N ILE A 160 -22.51 -5.76 -14.79
CA ILE A 160 -21.51 -4.73 -14.44
C ILE A 160 -21.50 -3.59 -15.46
N ASP A 161 -21.55 -3.90 -16.76
CA ASP A 161 -21.59 -2.91 -17.84
C ASP A 161 -22.88 -2.06 -17.80
N GLN A 162 -24.02 -2.68 -17.47
CA GLN A 162 -25.29 -1.98 -17.26
C GLN A 162 -25.24 -1.02 -16.06
N LEU A 163 -24.68 -1.47 -14.93
CA LEU A 163 -24.47 -0.63 -13.75
C LEU A 163 -23.51 0.54 -14.06
N TRP A 164 -22.45 0.29 -14.83
CA TRP A 164 -21.53 1.33 -15.32
C TRP A 164 -22.24 2.40 -16.15
N ALA A 165 -23.08 1.99 -17.10
CA ALA A 165 -23.87 2.91 -17.91
C ALA A 165 -24.84 3.75 -17.06
N GLN A 166 -25.50 3.13 -16.08
CA GLN A 166 -26.41 3.81 -15.15
C GLN A 166 -25.66 4.82 -14.28
N VAL A 167 -24.52 4.46 -13.69
CA VAL A 167 -23.71 5.36 -12.86
C VAL A 167 -23.20 6.56 -13.67
N ASN A 168 -22.75 6.35 -14.91
CA ASN A 168 -22.35 7.44 -15.80
C ASN A 168 -23.52 8.38 -16.14
N GLN A 169 -24.71 7.83 -16.40
CA GLN A 169 -25.91 8.63 -16.65
C GLN A 169 -26.29 9.48 -15.43
N THR A 170 -26.29 8.89 -14.23
CA THR A 170 -26.56 9.61 -12.98
C THR A 170 -25.50 10.67 -12.70
N LYS A 171 -24.20 10.38 -12.87
CA LYS A 171 -23.13 11.39 -12.71
C LYS A 171 -23.30 12.56 -13.68
N MET A 172 -23.69 12.34 -14.94
CA MET A 172 -23.98 13.44 -15.87
C MET A 172 -25.18 14.31 -15.41
N GLN A 173 -26.21 13.69 -14.83
CA GLN A 173 -27.34 14.42 -14.25
C GLN A 173 -26.94 15.20 -12.98
N GLU A 174 -26.13 14.61 -12.10
CA GLU A 174 -25.57 15.30 -10.93
C GLU A 174 -24.69 16.49 -11.30
N GLU A 175 -23.75 16.33 -12.25
CA GLU A 175 -22.85 17.42 -12.66
C GLU A 175 -23.61 18.55 -13.37
N SER A 176 -24.61 18.23 -14.20
CA SER A 176 -25.47 19.26 -14.81
C SER A 176 -26.38 19.96 -13.80
N ALA A 177 -26.88 19.26 -12.79
CA ALA A 177 -27.60 19.87 -11.67
C ALA A 177 -26.69 20.77 -10.82
N LYS A 178 -25.47 20.33 -10.46
CA LYS A 178 -24.46 21.16 -9.77
C LYS A 178 -24.06 22.39 -10.59
N ALA A 179 -23.96 22.26 -11.93
CA ALA A 179 -23.68 23.39 -12.80
C ALA A 179 -24.85 24.39 -12.82
N ALA A 180 -26.10 23.92 -12.89
CA ALA A 180 -27.28 24.77 -12.79
C ALA A 180 -27.42 25.43 -11.41
N GLU A 181 -27.13 24.70 -10.33
CA GLU A 181 -27.12 25.23 -8.96
C GLU A 181 -26.01 26.26 -8.76
N SER A 182 -24.79 26.04 -9.28
CA SER A 182 -23.71 27.02 -9.20
C SER A 182 -23.99 28.27 -10.02
N MET A 183 -24.60 28.14 -11.21
CA MET A 183 -25.13 29.28 -11.97
C MET A 183 -26.21 30.04 -11.19
N ASN A 184 -27.17 29.32 -10.60
CA ASN A 184 -28.22 29.93 -9.78
C ASN A 184 -27.67 30.57 -8.49
N ALA A 185 -26.60 30.02 -7.90
CA ALA A 185 -25.92 30.62 -6.76
C ALA A 185 -25.07 31.84 -7.13
N LEU A 186 -24.69 31.99 -8.41
CA LEU A 186 -24.08 33.21 -8.94
C LEU A 186 -25.12 34.29 -9.23
N THR A 187 -26.27 33.94 -9.84
CA THR A 187 -27.35 34.90 -10.14
C THR A 187 -28.23 35.25 -8.93
N ALA A 188 -28.43 34.35 -7.97
CA ALA A 188 -29.07 34.66 -6.69
C ALA A 188 -28.18 35.52 -5.77
N LYS A 189 -26.92 35.76 -6.17
CA LYS A 189 -25.99 36.70 -5.52
C LYS A 189 -25.94 38.07 -6.21
N ASP A 190 -26.79 38.30 -7.20
CA ASP A 190 -26.92 39.56 -7.96
C ASP A 190 -27.75 40.64 -7.22
N ASP A 191 -27.79 40.55 -5.89
CA ASP A 191 -28.17 41.64 -4.97
C ASP A 191 -26.93 42.14 -4.18
N SER A 192 -25.72 41.78 -4.66
CA SER A 192 -24.45 42.14 -4.03
C SER A 192 -23.31 42.44 -5.02
N VAL A 193 -23.66 43.05 -6.16
CA VAL A 193 -22.73 44.00 -6.81
C VAL A 193 -22.43 45.08 -5.76
N PRO A 194 -21.16 45.31 -5.36
CA PRO A 194 -20.86 46.31 -4.34
C PRO A 194 -21.33 47.69 -4.82
N SER A 195 -22.36 48.24 -4.16
CA SER A 195 -22.78 49.62 -4.41
C SER A 195 -21.61 50.56 -4.13
N LEU A 196 -21.55 51.71 -4.81
CA LEU A 196 -20.51 52.70 -4.58
C LEU A 196 -20.46 53.16 -3.11
N ASP A 197 -21.60 53.13 -2.41
CA ASP A 197 -21.69 53.38 -0.97
C ASP A 197 -20.97 52.31 -0.13
N SER A 198 -21.10 51.02 -0.46
CA SER A 198 -20.37 49.95 0.24
C SER A 198 -18.84 50.01 0.06
N VAL A 199 -18.38 50.64 -1.02
CA VAL A 199 -16.97 50.94 -1.28
C VAL A 199 -16.55 52.19 -0.50
N ARG A 200 -17.40 53.22 -0.50
CA ARG A 200 -17.23 54.45 0.30
C ARG A 200 -17.09 54.15 1.79
N ASP A 201 -17.98 53.36 2.38
CA ASP A 201 -17.92 52.94 3.79
C ASP A 201 -16.59 52.26 4.13
N LYS A 202 -16.04 51.43 3.24
CA LYS A 202 -14.73 50.79 3.42
C LYS A 202 -13.57 51.77 3.35
N ILE A 203 -13.66 52.81 2.52
CA ILE A 203 -12.66 53.87 2.42
C ILE A 203 -12.72 54.75 3.67
N GLU A 204 -13.91 55.19 4.07
CA GLU A 204 -14.12 56.02 5.27
C GLU A 204 -13.66 55.28 6.54
N ARG A 205 -13.95 53.97 6.66
CA ARG A 205 -13.46 53.14 7.78
C ARG A 205 -11.94 53.01 7.80
N ARG A 206 -11.29 52.79 6.65
CA ARG A 206 -9.82 52.76 6.56
C ARG A 206 -9.18 54.11 6.87
N TYR A 207 -9.86 55.21 6.52
CA TYR A 207 -9.40 56.57 6.83
C TYR A 207 -9.50 56.87 8.33
N ALA A 208 -10.61 56.48 8.97
CA ALA A 208 -10.77 56.55 10.43
C ALA A 208 -9.75 55.69 11.18
N ASP A 209 -9.51 54.45 10.73
CA ASP A 209 -8.47 53.57 11.31
C ASP A 209 -7.05 54.18 11.17
N ALA A 210 -6.78 54.94 10.11
CA ALA A 210 -5.50 55.62 9.91
C ALA A 210 -5.36 56.85 10.83
N LEU A 211 -6.40 57.68 10.97
CA LEU A 211 -6.43 58.80 11.90
C LEU A 211 -6.28 58.34 13.37
N GLY A 212 -7.03 57.32 13.79
CA GLY A 212 -6.93 56.78 15.15
C GLY A 212 -5.54 56.21 15.46
N LYS A 213 -4.84 55.64 14.46
CA LYS A 213 -3.42 55.26 14.62
C LYS A 213 -2.48 56.45 14.73
N GLN A 214 -2.81 57.58 14.10
CA GLN A 214 -2.03 58.81 14.20
C GLN A 214 -2.20 59.47 15.58
N GLU A 215 -3.44 59.56 16.11
CA GLU A 215 -3.70 59.99 17.49
C GLU A 215 -3.04 59.09 18.55
N LEU A 216 -3.06 57.76 18.33
CA LEU A 216 -2.31 56.81 19.18
C LEU A 216 -0.79 57.02 19.10
N THR A 217 -0.27 57.53 17.98
CA THR A 217 1.15 57.83 17.84
C THR A 217 1.50 59.13 18.56
N GLU A 218 0.72 60.21 18.39
CA GLU A 218 0.91 61.48 19.11
C GLU A 218 0.81 61.29 20.62
N SER A 219 -0.26 60.66 21.11
CA SER A 219 -0.42 60.37 22.55
C SER A 219 0.70 59.47 23.11
N SER A 220 1.29 58.57 22.30
CA SER A 220 2.44 57.77 22.73
C SER A 220 3.75 58.56 22.85
N VAL A 221 3.89 59.66 22.07
CA VAL A 221 5.05 60.56 22.15
C VAL A 221 4.93 61.48 23.37
N ASP A 222 3.75 62.05 23.63
CA ASP A 222 3.51 62.85 24.85
C ASP A 222 3.67 62.01 26.12
N THR A 223 3.13 60.78 26.14
CA THR A 223 3.31 59.86 27.29
C THR A 223 4.79 59.55 27.53
N ARG A 224 5.57 59.27 26.48
CA ARG A 224 7.02 59.01 26.61
C ARG A 224 7.82 60.24 27.01
N MET A 225 7.42 61.45 26.61
CA MET A 225 8.04 62.68 27.08
C MET A 225 7.81 62.88 28.59
N ALA A 226 6.59 62.65 29.08
CA ALA A 226 6.26 62.75 30.50
C ALA A 226 7.02 61.71 31.37
N GLU A 227 7.17 60.47 30.89
CA GLU A 227 7.97 59.43 31.55
C GLU A 227 9.47 59.77 31.59
N ILE A 228 10.02 60.35 30.51
CA ILE A 228 11.43 60.78 30.47
C ILE A 228 11.67 61.96 31.44
N GLU A 229 10.74 62.90 31.55
CA GLU A 229 10.88 64.04 32.47
C GLU A 229 10.78 63.64 33.96
N THR A 230 10.13 62.52 34.27
CA THR A 230 10.10 61.96 35.63
C THR A 230 11.34 61.11 35.91
N ALA A 231 11.71 60.18 35.03
CA ALA A 231 12.92 59.36 35.17
C ALA A 231 14.22 60.21 35.23
N GLY A 232 14.27 61.33 34.51
CA GLY A 232 15.43 62.24 34.49
C GLY A 232 15.65 63.05 35.77
N ARG A 233 14.64 63.14 36.66
CA ARG A 233 14.75 63.84 37.95
C ARG A 233 15.34 62.95 39.05
N ASP A 234 14.95 61.69 39.12
CA ASP A 234 15.39 60.77 40.19
C ASP A 234 16.87 60.32 40.05
N ILE A 235 17.37 60.18 38.82
CA ILE A 235 18.79 59.84 38.57
C ILE A 235 19.71 61.00 39.01
N LYS A 236 19.29 62.26 38.86
CA LYS A 236 20.11 63.41 39.29
C LYS A 236 20.08 63.63 40.81
N ALA A 237 19.00 63.27 41.48
CA ALA A 237 18.91 63.35 42.94
C ALA A 237 19.80 62.31 43.65
N SER A 238 19.79 61.07 43.16
CA SER A 238 20.60 59.97 43.72
C SER A 238 22.11 60.18 43.52
N ALA A 239 22.54 60.58 42.32
CA ALA A 239 23.96 60.86 42.04
C ALA A 239 24.55 61.97 42.94
N ARG A 240 23.78 63.03 43.23
CA ARG A 240 24.23 64.16 44.06
C ARG A 240 24.34 63.79 45.55
N LEU A 241 23.52 62.86 46.03
CA LEU A 241 23.60 62.33 47.40
C LEU A 241 24.84 61.46 47.61
N GLU A 242 25.25 60.67 46.63
CA GLU A 242 26.46 59.84 46.71
C GLU A 242 27.76 60.67 46.61
N GLU A 243 27.74 61.74 45.82
CA GLU A 243 28.84 62.71 45.74
C GLU A 243 29.06 63.44 47.09
N ILE A 244 27.98 63.83 47.78
CA ILE A 244 28.06 64.41 49.13
C ILE A 244 28.56 63.36 50.16
N ARG A 245 28.13 62.10 50.03
CA ARG A 245 28.51 61.03 50.96
C ARG A 245 30.00 60.65 50.83
N SER A 246 30.52 60.60 49.60
CA SER A 246 31.93 60.33 49.33
C SER A 246 32.85 61.48 49.75
N GLN A 247 32.45 62.74 49.55
CA GLN A 247 33.18 63.91 50.06
C GLN A 247 33.28 63.96 51.60
N MET A 248 32.33 63.34 52.33
CA MET A 248 32.41 63.23 53.80
C MET A 248 33.20 62.02 54.32
N HIS A 249 33.36 60.95 53.53
CA HIS A 249 34.03 59.71 53.97
C HIS A 249 35.44 59.50 53.40
N GLY A 250 35.87 60.28 52.40
CA GLY A 250 37.23 60.23 51.85
C GLY A 250 38.35 60.79 52.75
N GLY A 251 38.06 61.04 54.04
CA GLY A 251 38.93 61.72 54.99
C GLY A 251 39.77 60.82 55.91
N GLN A 252 39.83 59.50 55.71
CA GLN A 252 40.66 58.61 56.55
C GLN A 252 41.01 57.27 55.89
N ALA A 253 42.32 57.04 55.65
CA ALA A 253 42.98 55.82 55.14
C ALA A 253 42.51 55.33 53.74
N GLY A 254 43.37 54.90 52.80
CA GLY A 254 44.58 54.09 52.97
C GLY A 254 44.17 52.60 53.07
N ASP A 255 44.66 51.65 52.28
CA ASP A 255 45.95 51.57 51.57
C ASP A 255 46.05 50.21 50.82
N ARG A 256 46.65 50.14 49.61
CA ARG A 256 47.02 48.92 48.82
C ARG A 256 45.87 47.95 48.39
N SER A 257 45.91 47.18 47.28
CA SER A 257 46.87 46.98 46.16
C SER A 257 46.15 46.52 44.88
N LEU A 258 46.82 46.59 43.73
CA LEU A 258 46.44 46.10 42.39
C LEU A 258 46.71 44.58 42.21
N ASP A 259 46.07 43.89 41.23
CA ASP A 259 46.69 43.36 39.98
C ASP A 259 45.71 42.60 39.01
N ALA A 260 46.16 42.34 37.76
CA ALA A 260 45.66 41.61 36.54
C ALA A 260 44.72 40.36 36.69
N GLY A 261 44.15 39.66 35.68
CA GLY A 261 44.18 39.59 34.18
C GLY A 261 44.14 38.10 33.70
N ASP A 262 43.88 37.66 32.44
CA ASP A 262 43.29 38.24 31.21
C ASP A 262 43.01 37.13 30.12
N ALA A 263 42.19 37.41 29.08
CA ALA A 263 42.14 36.76 27.73
C ALA A 263 41.69 35.24 27.58
N PRO A 264 41.73 34.58 26.37
CA PRO A 264 40.71 34.68 25.29
C PRO A 264 40.37 33.39 24.44
N GLN A 265 39.44 33.53 23.45
CA GLN A 265 39.35 32.93 22.06
C GLN A 265 39.37 31.40 21.73
N GLY A 266 38.67 31.02 20.64
CA GLY A 266 38.85 29.75 19.87
C GLY A 266 37.69 29.40 18.89
N GLU A 267 37.98 29.00 17.64
CA GLU A 267 37.02 28.76 16.53
C GLU A 267 37.48 27.60 15.60
N LEU A 268 36.58 27.10 14.72
CA LEU A 268 36.76 26.19 13.54
C LEU A 268 36.72 24.65 13.73
N ASP A 269 35.90 23.98 12.88
CA ASP A 269 36.29 22.77 12.09
C ASP A 269 35.32 22.54 10.90
N SER A 270 35.66 21.68 9.92
CA SER A 270 35.02 21.53 8.60
C SER A 270 34.95 20.07 8.07
N GLY A 271 34.09 19.80 7.08
CA GLY A 271 34.01 18.53 6.32
C GLY A 271 32.90 17.58 6.80
N GLU A 272 32.33 16.67 5.99
CA GLU A 272 32.57 16.27 4.59
C GLU A 272 31.24 15.81 3.94
N HIS A 273 31.15 15.80 2.61
CA HIS A 273 30.05 15.17 1.87
C HIS A 273 30.58 14.43 0.63
N LYS A 274 30.69 13.10 0.73
CA LYS A 274 30.57 12.19 -0.42
C LYS A 274 30.24 10.76 0.00
#